data_AF-A0A351NV73-F1
#
_entry.id   AF-A0A351NV73-F1
#
_cell.length_a   1.000
_cell.length_b   1.000
_cell.length_c   1.000
_cell.angle_alpha   90.00
_cell.angle_beta   90.00
_cell.angle_gamma   90.00
#
_symmetry.space_group_name_H-M   'P 1'
#
loop_
_entity.id
_entity.type
_entity.pdbx_description
1 polymer ?
#
loop_
_entity_poly.entity_id
_entity_poly.type
_entity_poly.pdbx_seq_one_letter_code
_entity_poly.pdbx_strand_id
1 'polypeptide(L)'
;MALRRPSLTYGQIGQLVEREIRVKPAKSLSFVQHKTDFVQKKVFFDVNLSNRLQLFDPDDPARYQLYAQLGISLALPKSWLLTGAYGFDITNNFDESNRINSGSVLPRVRSDIVNYLIEGDTGLDSLYTEKRGTTLNDVHYRVFGGVLESMFSGFGGEILYQPHQSRLAYGFSANWVRQRDYDKSFKHLDYQTSTAFGSVYWATPFYNFDVAVHAGKYLAKDVGATLEIRRTFHNGWSVGLWATKTNVSAEDFGEGSFDKGMYFRIPFNGLLGASNRSNYSTRLRPIQRDGGQRLEDFSANIWWDIRGARYDAFSEMTKRLAP
;
A
#
# COMPACT_ATOMS: atom_id res chain seq x y z
N MET A 1 -37.01 7.14 29.35
CA MET A 1 -37.65 8.28 28.67
C MET A 1 -37.48 8.05 27.17
N ALA A 2 -38.59 7.92 26.43
CA ALA A 2 -38.57 7.50 25.03
C ALA A 2 -38.00 8.60 24.13
N LEU A 3 -36.95 8.30 23.37
CA LEU A 3 -36.39 9.18 22.35
C LEU A 3 -37.34 9.24 21.14
N ARG A 4 -37.81 10.45 20.79
CA ARG A 4 -38.58 10.67 19.57
C ARG A 4 -37.68 10.49 18.35
N ARG A 5 -38.24 9.90 17.29
CA ARG A 5 -37.54 9.62 16.02
C ARG A 5 -37.04 10.93 15.38
N PRO A 6 -35.76 10.99 14.94
CA PRO A 6 -35.16 12.20 14.34
C PRO A 6 -35.82 12.67 13.03
N SER A 7 -36.65 11.83 12.41
CA SER A 7 -37.30 12.11 11.13
C SER A 7 -38.46 13.11 11.22
N LEU A 8 -38.85 13.55 12.42
CA LEU A 8 -39.94 14.52 12.63
C LEU A 8 -39.47 15.97 12.86
N THR A 9 -38.15 16.21 12.85
CA THR A 9 -37.53 17.51 13.16
C THR A 9 -36.98 18.23 11.94
N TYR A 10 -37.70 18.17 10.81
CA TYR A 10 -37.36 18.97 9.62
C TYR A 10 -37.80 20.42 9.84
N GLY A 11 -36.85 21.32 10.10
CA GLY A 11 -37.10 22.78 10.15
C GLY A 11 -36.74 23.49 11.45
N GLN A 12 -36.21 22.82 12.47
CA GLN A 12 -35.71 23.49 13.68
C GLN A 12 -34.21 23.80 13.57
N ILE A 13 -33.88 25.05 13.89
CA ILE A 13 -32.53 25.64 13.88
C ILE A 13 -31.58 24.76 14.69
N GLY A 14 -30.46 24.30 14.09
CA GLY A 14 -29.53 23.33 14.68
C GLY A 14 -28.98 23.69 16.08
N GLN A 15 -28.99 24.97 16.44
CA GLN A 15 -28.60 25.45 17.77
C GLN A 15 -29.55 25.03 18.91
N LEU A 16 -30.83 24.73 18.61
CA LEU A 16 -31.78 24.24 19.62
C LEU A 16 -31.61 22.74 19.90
N VAL A 17 -31.20 21.96 18.90
CA VAL A 17 -30.96 20.52 19.03
C VAL A 17 -29.72 20.26 19.89
N GLU A 18 -28.65 21.07 19.75
CA GLU A 18 -27.46 20.97 20.60
C GLU A 18 -27.74 21.22 22.09
N ARG A 19 -28.74 22.03 22.43
CA ARG A 19 -29.12 22.31 23.83
C ARG A 19 -29.85 21.14 24.51
N GLU A 20 -30.42 20.21 23.75
CA GLU A 20 -31.11 19.03 24.32
C GLU A 20 -30.19 17.82 24.51
N ILE A 21 -28.97 17.85 23.97
CA ILE A 21 -27.99 16.76 24.13
C ILE A 21 -27.35 16.87 25.52
N ARG A 22 -27.98 16.26 26.53
CA ARG A 22 -27.34 16.03 27.83
C ARG A 22 -26.29 14.92 27.71
N VAL A 23 -25.04 15.32 27.50
CA VAL A 23 -23.87 14.44 27.62
C VAL A 23 -23.76 14.01 29.08
N LYS A 24 -24.01 12.73 29.36
CA LYS A 24 -23.80 12.18 30.71
C LYS A 24 -22.30 12.12 31.00
N PRO A 25 -21.87 12.31 32.27
CA PRO A 25 -20.48 12.13 32.65
C PRO A 25 -20.00 10.72 32.27
N ALA A 26 -18.76 10.62 31.80
CA ALA A 26 -18.15 9.36 31.40
C ALA A 26 -18.24 8.35 32.55
N LYS A 27 -18.91 7.23 32.30
CA LYS A 27 -19.07 6.17 33.30
C LYS A 27 -17.72 5.45 33.41
N SER A 28 -17.00 5.60 34.52
CA SER A 28 -15.81 4.79 34.75
C SER A 28 -16.26 3.34 34.92
N LEU A 29 -15.76 2.46 34.06
CA LEU A 29 -16.00 1.03 34.19
C LEU A 29 -15.18 0.56 35.40
N SER A 30 -15.86 0.04 36.43
CA SER A 30 -15.22 -0.48 37.66
C SER A 30 -14.34 -1.70 37.41
N PHE A 31 -14.52 -2.36 36.26
CA PHE A 31 -13.69 -3.46 35.77
C PHE A 31 -13.57 -3.36 34.25
N VAL A 32 -12.35 -3.12 33.76
CA VAL A 32 -12.03 -3.20 32.33
C VAL A 32 -11.48 -4.59 32.07
N GLN A 33 -12.31 -5.47 31.51
CA GLN A 33 -11.83 -6.75 31.02
C GLN A 33 -11.01 -6.50 29.74
N HIS A 34 -9.68 -6.52 29.84
CA HIS A 34 -8.78 -6.47 28.67
C HIS A 34 -8.79 -7.75 27.83
N LYS A 35 -9.88 -8.52 27.87
CA LYS A 35 -10.08 -9.72 27.07
C LYS A 35 -11.34 -9.53 26.24
N THR A 36 -11.15 -9.10 25.01
CA THR A 36 -12.15 -9.25 23.97
C THR A 36 -12.05 -10.67 23.43
N ASP A 37 -13.03 -11.53 23.76
CA ASP A 37 -13.21 -12.81 23.08
C ASP A 37 -13.97 -12.57 21.77
N PHE A 38 -13.34 -11.80 20.86
CA PHE A 38 -13.79 -11.82 19.48
C PHE A 38 -13.29 -13.14 18.91
N VAL A 39 -14.22 -14.02 18.53
CA VAL A 39 -13.93 -15.16 17.67
C VAL A 39 -13.54 -14.60 16.29
N GLN A 40 -12.32 -14.08 16.20
CA GLN A 40 -11.69 -13.74 14.94
C GLN A 40 -11.37 -15.09 14.30
N LYS A 41 -11.97 -15.40 13.16
CA LYS A 41 -11.51 -16.52 12.32
C LYS A 41 -9.99 -16.36 12.19
N LYS A 42 -9.23 -17.28 12.78
CA LYS A 42 -7.79 -17.12 12.90
C LYS A 42 -7.11 -17.13 11.53
N VAL A 43 -7.75 -17.77 10.54
CA VAL A 43 -7.28 -17.88 9.17
C VAL A 43 -8.33 -17.31 8.21
N PHE A 44 -7.90 -16.45 7.30
CA PHE A 44 -8.63 -15.98 6.14
C PHE A 44 -7.96 -16.55 4.89
N PHE A 45 -8.79 -17.03 3.97
CA PHE A 45 -8.37 -17.48 2.65
C PHE A 45 -9.15 -16.70 1.61
N ASP A 46 -8.48 -16.25 0.58
CA ASP A 46 -9.08 -15.55 -0.54
C ASP A 46 -8.52 -16.09 -1.86
N VAL A 47 -9.36 -16.12 -2.88
CA VAL A 47 -8.99 -16.49 -4.24
C VAL A 47 -9.45 -15.35 -5.13
N ASN A 48 -8.50 -14.69 -5.79
CA ASN A 48 -8.77 -13.57 -6.67
C ASN A 48 -8.27 -13.88 -8.07
N LEU A 49 -9.01 -13.40 -9.07
CA LEU A 49 -8.49 -13.29 -10.44
C LEU A 49 -7.81 -11.94 -10.57
N SER A 50 -6.54 -11.94 -10.95
CA SER A 50 -5.71 -10.74 -11.04
C SER A 50 -5.09 -10.63 -12.43
N ASN A 51 -4.82 -9.39 -12.84
CA ASN A 51 -4.13 -9.11 -14.09
C ASN A 51 -2.92 -8.21 -13.85
N ARG A 52 -1.83 -8.49 -14.55
CA ARG A 52 -0.65 -7.63 -14.65
C ARG A 52 -0.59 -7.06 -16.04
N LEU A 53 -0.44 -5.75 -16.16
CA LEU A 53 -0.28 -5.06 -17.43
C LEU A 53 1.04 -4.31 -17.44
N GLN A 54 1.87 -4.59 -18.43
CA GLN A 54 3.05 -3.81 -18.74
C GLN A 54 2.80 -3.14 -20.08
N LEU A 55 2.69 -1.81 -20.07
CA LEU A 55 2.41 -1.02 -21.25
C LEU A 55 3.64 -0.18 -21.59
N PHE A 56 3.74 0.23 -22.86
CA PHE A 56 4.75 1.16 -23.37
C PHE A 56 6.19 0.62 -23.37
N ASP A 57 6.38 -0.70 -23.46
CA ASP A 57 7.70 -1.26 -23.81
C ASP A 57 7.96 -0.95 -25.31
N PRO A 58 9.08 -0.29 -25.68
CA PRO A 58 9.37 0.11 -27.05
C PRO A 58 9.38 -1.03 -28.08
N ASP A 59 9.72 -2.26 -27.64
CA ASP A 59 9.83 -3.42 -28.52
C ASP A 59 8.48 -4.17 -28.66
N ASP A 60 7.63 -4.09 -27.63
CA ASP A 60 6.29 -4.69 -27.60
C ASP A 60 5.36 -3.86 -26.70
N PRO A 61 4.45 -3.05 -27.27
CA PRO A 61 3.78 -1.96 -26.56
C PRO A 61 2.80 -2.41 -25.46
N ALA A 62 2.40 -3.68 -25.43
CA ALA A 62 1.47 -4.18 -24.41
C ALA A 62 1.66 -5.66 -24.08
N ARG A 63 2.07 -5.93 -22.84
CA ARG A 63 2.10 -7.27 -22.25
C ARG A 63 1.09 -7.42 -21.14
N TYR A 64 0.56 -8.62 -21.03
CA TYR A 64 -0.41 -8.97 -20.03
C TYR A 64 -0.12 -10.35 -19.44
N GLN A 65 -0.48 -10.49 -18.17
CA GLN A 65 -0.65 -11.78 -17.53
C GLN A 65 -1.97 -11.78 -16.80
N LEU A 66 -2.73 -12.85 -17.00
CA LEU A 66 -3.89 -13.19 -16.22
C LEU A 66 -3.51 -14.35 -15.31
N TYR A 67 -3.70 -14.19 -14.01
CA TYR A 67 -3.29 -15.18 -13.02
C TYR A 67 -4.32 -15.27 -11.89
N ALA A 68 -4.49 -16.47 -11.34
CA ALA A 68 -5.25 -16.69 -10.13
C ALA A 68 -4.31 -16.52 -8.93
N GLN A 69 -4.73 -15.74 -7.94
CA GLN A 69 -3.96 -15.51 -6.72
C GLN A 69 -4.69 -16.15 -5.54
N LEU A 70 -4.02 -17.06 -4.85
CA LEU A 70 -4.45 -17.61 -3.57
C LEU A 70 -3.80 -16.82 -2.43
N GLY A 71 -4.61 -16.07 -1.70
CA GLY A 71 -4.21 -15.34 -0.51
C GLY A 71 -4.50 -16.12 0.77
N ILE A 72 -3.56 -16.08 1.72
CA ILE A 72 -3.75 -16.56 3.09
C ILE A 72 -3.36 -15.45 4.06
N SER A 73 -4.21 -15.24 5.07
CA SER A 73 -3.93 -14.31 6.16
C SER A 73 -4.26 -14.97 7.50
N LEU A 74 -3.25 -15.13 8.35
CA LEU A 74 -3.35 -15.81 9.64
C LEU A 74 -3.00 -14.85 10.78
N ALA A 75 -3.97 -14.58 11.65
CA ALA A 75 -3.76 -13.80 12.86
C ALA A 75 -3.06 -14.67 13.92
N LEU A 76 -1.83 -14.31 14.24
CA LEU A 76 -0.98 -14.97 15.24
C LEU A 76 -1.06 -14.26 16.60
N PRO A 77 -0.72 -14.94 17.72
CA PRO A 77 -0.71 -14.33 19.04
C PRO A 77 0.20 -13.07 19.11
N LYS A 78 -0.07 -12.18 20.06
CA LYS A 78 0.68 -10.91 20.27
C LYS A 78 0.63 -9.93 19.09
N SER A 79 -0.49 -9.93 18.36
CA SER A 79 -0.77 -9.02 17.25
C SER A 79 0.15 -9.18 16.03
N TRP A 80 0.63 -10.41 15.80
CA TRP A 80 1.35 -10.76 14.59
C TRP A 80 0.35 -11.19 13.50
N LEU A 81 0.66 -10.87 12.25
CA LEU A 81 -0.09 -11.28 11.08
C LEU A 81 0.86 -12.03 10.16
N LEU A 82 0.51 -13.24 9.77
CA LEU A 82 1.18 -13.95 8.69
C LEU A 82 0.35 -13.75 7.43
N THR A 83 0.97 -13.22 6.38
CA THR A 83 0.36 -13.02 5.07
C THR A 83 1.14 -13.83 4.05
N GLY A 84 0.42 -14.57 3.20
CA GLY A 84 0.99 -15.28 2.06
C GLY A 84 0.14 -15.07 0.81
N ALA A 85 0.80 -15.01 -0.33
CA ALA A 85 0.17 -14.98 -1.64
C ALA A 85 0.91 -15.93 -2.57
N TYR A 86 0.15 -16.80 -3.23
CA TYR A 86 0.66 -17.73 -4.23
C TYR A 86 -0.07 -17.48 -5.55
N GLY A 87 0.68 -17.24 -6.62
CA GLY A 87 0.14 -16.97 -7.95
C GLY A 87 0.17 -18.24 -8.81
N PHE A 88 -0.93 -18.50 -9.51
CA PHE A 88 -1.05 -19.52 -10.54
C PHE A 88 -1.28 -18.83 -11.88
N ASP A 89 -0.36 -19.03 -12.81
CA ASP A 89 -0.52 -18.48 -14.16
C ASP A 89 -1.71 -19.12 -14.88
N ILE A 90 -2.45 -18.31 -15.63
CA ILE A 90 -3.52 -18.80 -16.52
C ILE A 90 -3.11 -18.58 -17.96
N THR A 91 -2.70 -17.36 -18.28
CA THR A 91 -2.19 -16.99 -19.60
C THR A 91 -1.28 -15.78 -19.47
N ASN A 92 -0.16 -15.80 -20.19
CA ASN A 92 0.77 -14.71 -20.26
C ASN A 92 1.40 -14.64 -21.67
N ASN A 93 1.93 -13.48 -22.04
CA ASN A 93 2.71 -13.27 -23.27
C ASN A 93 4.11 -12.71 -22.97
N PHE A 94 4.68 -13.05 -21.80
CA PHE A 94 5.96 -12.52 -21.37
C PHE A 94 7.16 -13.27 -21.97
N ASP A 95 6.94 -14.50 -22.45
CA ASP A 95 7.89 -15.35 -23.16
C ASP A 95 8.29 -14.80 -24.55
N GLU A 96 7.43 -13.98 -25.16
CA GLU A 96 7.71 -13.28 -26.43
C GLU A 96 8.69 -12.09 -26.26
N SER A 97 9.15 -11.81 -25.04
CA SER A 97 10.00 -10.65 -24.77
C SER A 97 11.46 -10.82 -25.19
N ASN A 98 11.94 -9.90 -26.03
CA ASN A 98 13.38 -9.74 -26.32
C ASN A 98 14.16 -9.00 -25.20
N ARG A 99 13.50 -8.57 -24.11
CA ARG A 99 14.10 -7.76 -23.02
C ARG A 99 14.68 -8.59 -21.86
N ILE A 100 14.91 -9.89 -22.06
CA ILE A 100 15.67 -10.76 -21.12
C ILE A 100 17.02 -10.12 -20.75
N ASN A 101 17.59 -9.30 -21.65
CA ASN A 101 18.70 -8.40 -21.37
C ASN A 101 18.28 -6.93 -21.53
N SER A 102 17.84 -6.30 -20.43
CA SER A 102 17.40 -4.90 -20.41
C SER A 102 18.48 -3.85 -20.73
N GLY A 103 19.74 -4.26 -20.93
CA GLY A 103 20.88 -3.37 -21.16
C GLY A 103 21.19 -2.44 -19.98
N SER A 104 20.56 -2.66 -18.82
CA SER A 104 20.75 -1.83 -17.62
C SER A 104 22.18 -1.96 -17.10
N VAL A 105 22.85 -0.81 -16.96
CA VAL A 105 24.17 -0.69 -16.31
C VAL A 105 24.03 -0.73 -14.78
N LEU A 106 22.83 -0.41 -14.28
CA LEU A 106 22.49 -0.44 -12.87
C LEU A 106 22.26 -1.88 -12.38
N PRO A 107 22.36 -2.12 -11.06
CA PRO A 107 21.89 -3.36 -10.50
C PRO A 107 20.42 -3.64 -10.87
N ARG A 108 20.17 -4.84 -11.40
CA ARG A 108 18.87 -5.23 -11.95
C ARG A 108 17.90 -5.57 -10.83
N VAL A 109 17.17 -4.55 -10.37
CA VAL A 109 16.22 -4.67 -9.25
C VAL A 109 14.78 -4.77 -9.71
N ARG A 110 14.46 -4.28 -10.91
CA ARG A 110 13.12 -4.37 -11.52
C ARG A 110 13.14 -4.76 -12.98
N SER A 111 14.25 -4.54 -13.69
CA SER A 111 14.33 -4.88 -15.11
C SER A 111 14.27 -6.38 -15.38
N ASP A 112 14.73 -7.22 -14.44
CA ASP A 112 14.64 -8.69 -14.53
C ASP A 112 13.24 -9.25 -14.25
N ILE A 113 12.20 -8.41 -14.07
CA ILE A 113 10.83 -8.88 -13.80
C ILE A 113 10.33 -9.90 -14.84
N VAL A 114 10.79 -9.78 -16.09
CA VAL A 114 10.47 -10.72 -17.17
C VAL A 114 10.97 -12.13 -16.85
N ASN A 115 12.17 -12.28 -16.28
CA ASN A 115 12.72 -13.60 -15.91
C ASN A 115 11.88 -14.25 -14.79
N TYR A 116 11.44 -13.46 -13.80
CA TYR A 116 10.52 -13.95 -12.77
C TYR A 116 9.14 -14.33 -13.30
N LEU A 117 8.72 -13.74 -14.41
CA LEU A 117 7.44 -14.00 -15.06
C LEU A 117 7.49 -15.24 -15.96
N ILE A 118 8.65 -15.54 -16.54
CA ILE A 118 8.89 -16.73 -17.38
C ILE A 118 9.22 -17.96 -16.51
N GLU A 119 10.21 -17.86 -15.62
CA GLU A 119 10.69 -19.00 -14.82
C GLU A 119 9.82 -19.28 -13.58
N GLY A 120 9.10 -18.27 -13.10
CA GLY A 120 8.23 -18.32 -11.93
C GLY A 120 6.79 -17.95 -12.26
N ASP A 121 6.31 -18.28 -13.46
CA ASP A 121 4.93 -18.07 -13.91
C ASP A 121 3.90 -18.42 -12.80
N THR A 122 4.09 -19.57 -12.18
CA THR A 122 3.41 -20.04 -10.97
C THR A 122 4.40 -20.10 -9.81
N GLY A 123 4.09 -19.44 -8.69
CA GLY A 123 5.04 -19.41 -7.58
C GLY A 123 4.61 -18.58 -6.38
N LEU A 124 5.52 -18.51 -5.41
CA LEU A 124 5.31 -17.76 -4.18
C LEU A 124 5.56 -16.27 -4.42
N ASP A 125 4.48 -15.49 -4.46
CA ASP A 125 4.55 -14.04 -4.62
C ASP A 125 4.93 -13.33 -3.33
N SER A 126 4.39 -13.76 -2.19
CA SER A 126 4.78 -13.24 -0.88
C SER A 126 4.49 -14.25 0.23
N LEU A 127 5.29 -14.19 1.29
CA LEU A 127 5.11 -14.93 2.53
C LEU A 127 5.89 -14.24 3.64
N TYR A 128 5.22 -13.35 4.37
CA TYR A 128 5.86 -12.55 5.40
C TYR A 128 5.00 -12.49 6.66
N THR A 129 5.69 -12.33 7.77
CA THR A 129 5.06 -11.96 9.03
C THR A 129 5.21 -10.47 9.24
N GLU A 130 4.16 -9.81 9.71
CA GLU A 130 4.19 -8.42 10.10
C GLU A 130 3.55 -8.20 11.47
N LYS A 131 3.98 -7.12 12.13
CA LYS A 131 3.36 -6.62 13.34
C LYS A 131 3.20 -5.12 13.22
N ARG A 132 1.98 -4.66 13.47
CA ARG A 132 1.61 -3.24 13.44
C ARG A 132 1.09 -2.82 14.80
N GLY A 133 1.29 -1.55 15.13
CA GLY A 133 0.71 -0.98 16.33
C GLY A 133 0.88 0.52 16.40
N THR A 134 0.23 1.09 17.42
CA THR A 134 0.37 2.49 17.79
C THR A 134 0.89 2.52 19.22
N THR A 135 1.95 3.26 19.47
CA THR A 135 2.45 3.53 20.83
C THR A 135 1.88 4.85 21.35
N LEU A 136 2.14 5.18 22.61
CA LEU A 136 1.75 6.47 23.19
C LEU A 136 2.44 7.62 22.41
N ASN A 137 1.72 8.72 22.16
CA ASN A 137 2.14 9.93 21.41
C ASN A 137 2.01 9.88 19.88
N ASP A 138 0.92 9.31 19.35
CA ASP A 138 0.60 9.34 17.91
C ASP A 138 1.70 8.79 16.98
N VAL A 139 2.49 7.84 17.50
CA VAL A 139 3.52 7.12 16.77
C VAL A 139 2.99 5.75 16.39
N HIS A 140 2.87 5.53 15.09
CA HIS A 140 2.52 4.25 14.49
C HIS A 140 3.79 3.54 14.04
N TYR A 141 3.82 2.22 14.20
CA TYR A 141 4.93 1.40 13.75
C TYR A 141 4.42 0.18 12.99
N ARG A 142 5.27 -0.31 12.11
CA ARG A 142 5.11 -1.59 11.43
C ARG A 142 6.49 -2.23 11.29
N VAL A 143 6.58 -3.51 11.61
CA VAL A 143 7.78 -4.33 11.40
C VAL A 143 7.37 -5.57 10.63
N PHE A 144 8.21 -6.04 9.72
CA PHE A 144 7.91 -7.19 8.88
C PHE A 144 9.17 -7.96 8.49
N GLY A 145 8.99 -9.21 8.11
CA GLY A 145 10.07 -10.04 7.58
C GLY A 145 9.57 -11.33 6.93
N GLY A 146 10.35 -11.81 5.97
CA GLY A 146 10.08 -13.01 5.18
C GLY A 146 10.28 -12.77 3.68
N VAL A 147 9.45 -13.41 2.87
CA VAL A 147 9.32 -13.15 1.44
C VAL A 147 8.38 -11.97 1.27
N LEU A 148 8.92 -10.81 0.94
CA LEU A 148 8.16 -9.56 0.90
C LEU A 148 7.39 -9.44 -0.41
N GLU A 149 8.07 -9.69 -1.52
CA GLU A 149 7.51 -9.64 -2.88
C GLU A 149 8.17 -10.72 -3.76
N SER A 150 7.68 -10.90 -4.99
CA SER A 150 8.15 -11.97 -5.89
C SER A 150 9.67 -11.91 -6.14
N MET A 151 10.24 -10.68 -6.15
CA MET A 151 11.65 -10.42 -6.44
C MET A 151 12.55 -10.30 -5.20
N PHE A 152 12.02 -9.97 -4.02
CA PHE A 152 12.82 -9.67 -2.84
C PHE A 152 12.29 -10.33 -1.57
N SER A 153 13.21 -10.93 -0.82
CA SER A 153 13.00 -11.37 0.56
C SER A 153 13.83 -10.51 1.49
N GLY A 154 13.41 -10.36 2.74
CA GLY A 154 14.12 -9.51 3.67
C GLY A 154 13.32 -9.20 4.92
N PHE A 155 13.77 -8.19 5.63
CA PHE A 155 13.08 -7.66 6.79
C PHE A 155 13.24 -6.16 6.86
N GLY A 156 12.32 -5.52 7.56
CA GLY A 156 12.33 -4.08 7.68
C GLY A 156 11.27 -3.58 8.64
N GLY A 157 11.20 -2.26 8.69
CA GLY A 157 10.21 -1.59 9.50
C GLY A 157 10.04 -0.14 9.10
N GLU A 158 8.90 0.39 9.50
CA GLU A 158 8.53 1.76 9.31
C GLU A 158 7.89 2.32 10.58
N ILE A 159 8.19 3.59 10.84
CA ILE A 159 7.59 4.39 11.88
C ILE A 159 6.96 5.61 11.24
N LEU A 160 5.82 6.04 11.76
CA LEU A 160 5.11 7.23 11.34
C LEU A 160 4.69 7.99 12.59
N TYR A 161 5.16 9.23 12.70
CA TYR A 161 4.69 10.18 13.68
C TYR A 161 3.69 11.13 13.02
N GLN A 162 2.44 11.09 13.47
CA GLN A 162 1.40 12.00 13.00
C GLN A 162 0.77 12.69 14.22
N PRO A 163 1.10 13.97 14.50
CA PRO A 163 0.48 14.66 15.62
C PRO A 163 -1.05 14.67 15.53
N HIS A 164 -1.73 14.57 16.66
CA HIS A 164 -3.18 14.61 16.73
C HIS A 164 -3.77 15.82 15.96
N GLN A 165 -4.78 15.56 15.11
CA GLN A 165 -5.42 16.56 14.24
C GLN A 165 -4.47 17.33 13.29
N SER A 166 -3.27 16.80 13.04
CA SER A 166 -2.35 17.37 12.07
C SER A 166 -2.62 16.86 10.66
N ARG A 167 -2.49 17.78 9.70
CA ARG A 167 -2.42 17.49 8.27
C ARG A 167 -1.02 17.07 7.82
N LEU A 168 -0.02 17.19 8.69
CA LEU A 168 1.36 16.79 8.45
C LEU A 168 1.70 15.52 9.22
N ALA A 169 2.47 14.64 8.61
CA ALA A 169 3.08 13.49 9.27
C ALA A 169 4.51 13.28 8.79
N TYR A 170 5.30 12.62 9.62
CA TYR A 170 6.72 12.35 9.39
C TYR A 170 6.96 10.86 9.52
N GLY A 171 7.59 10.25 8.54
CA GLY A 171 7.86 8.83 8.51
C GLY A 171 9.33 8.52 8.35
N PHE A 172 9.74 7.38 8.88
CA PHE A 172 11.01 6.77 8.58
C PHE A 172 10.78 5.30 8.25
N SER A 173 11.39 4.80 7.18
CA SER A 173 11.33 3.40 6.79
C SER A 173 12.72 2.90 6.44
N ALA A 174 13.04 1.68 6.86
CA ALA A 174 14.31 1.04 6.55
C ALA A 174 14.12 -0.47 6.33
N ASN A 175 14.78 -0.99 5.31
CA ASN A 175 14.69 -2.39 4.93
C ASN A 175 16.05 -2.94 4.57
N TRP A 176 16.27 -4.21 4.88
CA TRP A 176 17.35 -5.02 4.34
C TRP A 176 16.74 -6.12 3.50
N VAL A 177 17.15 -6.20 2.24
CA VAL A 177 16.56 -7.13 1.27
C VAL A 177 17.62 -7.83 0.44
N ARG A 178 17.29 -9.06 0.05
CA ARG A 178 18.06 -9.91 -0.85
C ARG A 178 17.17 -10.35 -2.00
N GLN A 179 17.73 -10.30 -3.20
CA GLN A 179 17.03 -10.67 -4.42
C GLN A 179 16.78 -12.18 -4.45
N ARG A 180 15.57 -12.58 -4.81
CA ARG A 180 15.13 -13.98 -4.90
C ARG A 180 15.57 -14.57 -6.24
N ASP A 181 15.68 -15.88 -6.29
CA ASP A 181 15.89 -16.60 -7.54
C ASP A 181 14.67 -16.47 -8.47
N TYR A 182 14.88 -16.57 -9.78
CA TYR A 182 13.85 -16.26 -10.78
C TYR A 182 12.67 -17.26 -10.72
N ASP A 183 12.92 -18.47 -10.24
CA ASP A 183 11.91 -19.53 -9.98
C ASP A 183 10.90 -19.21 -8.85
N LYS A 184 11.00 -18.02 -8.23
CA LYS A 184 10.18 -17.60 -7.06
C LYS A 184 10.21 -18.62 -5.91
N SER A 185 11.27 -19.41 -5.77
CA SER A 185 11.47 -20.30 -4.63
C SER A 185 11.97 -19.52 -3.40
N PHE A 186 12.47 -20.22 -2.38
CA PHE A 186 13.14 -19.60 -1.23
C PHE A 186 14.65 -19.37 -1.47
N LYS A 187 15.14 -19.69 -2.68
CA LYS A 187 16.52 -19.40 -3.08
C LYS A 187 16.70 -17.91 -3.36
N HIS A 188 17.95 -17.50 -3.34
CA HIS A 188 18.33 -16.11 -3.48
C HIS A 188 19.50 -15.98 -4.44
N LEU A 189 19.50 -14.90 -5.20
CA LEU A 189 20.67 -14.43 -5.94
C LEU A 189 21.68 -13.80 -4.96
N ASP A 190 22.88 -13.48 -5.47
CA ASP A 190 23.93 -12.85 -4.66
C ASP A 190 23.68 -11.37 -4.37
N TYR A 191 22.71 -10.76 -5.06
CA TYR A 191 22.39 -9.36 -4.87
C TYR A 191 21.64 -9.11 -3.55
N GLN A 192 22.20 -8.20 -2.76
CA GLN A 192 21.62 -7.71 -1.51
C GLN A 192 21.79 -6.18 -1.39
N THR A 193 20.82 -5.54 -0.78
CA THR A 193 20.80 -4.09 -0.60
C THR A 193 20.01 -3.68 0.64
N SER A 194 20.21 -2.43 1.03
CA SER A 194 19.42 -1.79 2.08
C SER A 194 18.76 -0.55 1.52
N THR A 195 17.50 -0.34 1.88
CA THR A 195 16.76 0.88 1.56
C THR A 195 16.44 1.63 2.84
N ALA A 196 16.45 2.95 2.78
CA ALA A 196 16.12 3.79 3.92
C ALA A 196 15.54 5.11 3.41
N PHE A 197 14.42 5.55 3.97
CA PHE A 197 13.74 6.77 3.55
C PHE A 197 13.25 7.58 4.75
N GLY A 198 13.58 8.87 4.74
CA GLY A 198 12.86 9.88 5.50
C GLY A 198 11.69 10.40 4.66
N SER A 199 10.50 10.48 5.26
CA SER A 199 9.27 10.82 4.55
C SER A 199 8.53 11.96 5.23
N VAL A 200 7.99 12.88 4.44
CA VAL A 200 7.08 13.93 4.91
C VAL A 200 5.78 13.80 4.13
N TYR A 201 4.66 13.84 4.86
CA TYR A 201 3.33 13.73 4.30
C TYR A 201 2.54 14.98 4.60
N TRP A 202 1.73 15.39 3.63
CA TRP A 202 0.83 16.52 3.76
C TRP A 202 -0.54 16.20 3.17
N ALA A 203 -1.54 16.05 4.06
CA ALA A 203 -2.94 16.00 3.71
C ALA A 203 -3.45 17.42 3.43
N THR A 204 -3.35 17.86 2.19
CA THR A 204 -3.75 19.22 1.80
C THR A 204 -5.23 19.47 2.14
N PRO A 205 -5.62 20.73 2.46
CA PRO A 205 -7.01 21.07 2.72
C PRO A 205 -7.85 21.18 1.45
N PHE A 206 -7.25 20.99 0.26
CA PHE A 206 -7.90 21.26 -1.02
C PHE A 206 -8.17 19.95 -1.75
N TYR A 207 -9.41 19.75 -2.19
CA TYR A 207 -9.83 18.69 -3.12
C TYR A 207 -9.40 17.26 -2.76
N ASN A 208 -9.15 16.97 -1.47
CA ASN A 208 -8.67 15.69 -0.96
C ASN A 208 -7.38 15.21 -1.63
N PHE A 209 -6.44 16.13 -1.87
CA PHE A 209 -5.08 15.79 -2.27
C PHE A 209 -4.21 15.46 -1.06
N ASP A 210 -3.46 14.38 -1.15
CA ASP A 210 -2.36 14.05 -0.25
C ASP A 210 -1.06 14.15 -1.04
N VAL A 211 -0.06 14.80 -0.47
CA VAL A 211 1.29 14.92 -1.04
C VAL A 211 2.26 14.19 -0.11
N ALA A 212 3.20 13.43 -0.66
CA ALA A 212 4.27 12.81 0.08
C ALA A 212 5.61 13.04 -0.60
N VAL A 213 6.65 13.29 0.19
CA VAL A 213 8.03 13.35 -0.28
C VAL A 213 8.82 12.32 0.49
N HIS A 214 9.55 11.46 -0.22
CA HIS A 214 10.39 10.41 0.35
C HIS A 214 11.82 10.62 -0.13
N ALA A 215 12.77 10.81 0.77
CA ALA A 215 14.18 11.01 0.43
C ALA A 215 15.04 9.95 1.09
N GLY A 216 15.97 9.35 0.33
CA GLY A 216 16.89 8.35 0.84
C GLY A 216 17.41 7.40 -0.22
N LYS A 217 17.70 6.16 0.18
CA LYS A 217 18.39 5.14 -0.62
C LYS A 217 17.41 4.12 -1.20
N TYR A 218 17.51 3.90 -2.50
CA TYR A 218 16.66 3.01 -3.30
C TYR A 218 17.31 1.63 -3.51
N LEU A 219 16.54 0.71 -4.11
CA LEU A 219 16.95 -0.68 -4.30
C LEU A 219 18.26 -0.79 -5.08
N ALA A 220 18.41 -0.04 -6.18
CA ALA A 220 19.61 -0.05 -7.01
C ALA A 220 20.83 0.66 -6.36
N LYS A 221 20.76 0.96 -5.06
CA LYS A 221 21.77 1.64 -4.22
C LYS A 221 21.96 3.12 -4.54
N ASP A 222 21.16 3.66 -5.43
CA ASP A 222 21.08 5.08 -5.73
C ASP A 222 20.37 5.86 -4.61
N VAL A 223 20.67 7.15 -4.53
CA VAL A 223 20.14 8.07 -3.50
C VAL A 223 19.40 9.20 -4.19
N GLY A 224 18.22 9.54 -3.68
CA GLY A 224 17.40 10.57 -4.28
C GLY A 224 16.10 10.84 -3.54
N ALA A 225 15.15 11.44 -4.25
CA ALA A 225 13.85 11.79 -3.70
C ALA A 225 12.70 11.40 -4.65
N THR A 226 11.61 10.91 -4.06
CA THR A 226 10.34 10.61 -4.72
C THR A 226 9.30 11.62 -4.25
N LEU A 227 8.60 12.25 -5.18
CA LEU A 227 7.39 13.01 -4.92
C LEU A 227 6.19 12.16 -5.32
N GLU A 228 5.22 12.03 -4.42
CA GLU A 228 3.96 11.34 -4.66
C GLU A 228 2.79 12.31 -4.42
N ILE A 229 1.82 12.31 -5.32
CA ILE A 229 0.59 13.08 -5.20
C ILE A 229 -0.58 12.14 -5.41
N ARG A 230 -1.48 12.06 -4.42
CA ARG A 230 -2.70 11.27 -4.45
C ARG A 230 -3.91 12.18 -4.41
N ARG A 231 -4.91 11.90 -5.23
CA ARG A 231 -6.27 12.42 -5.04
C ARG A 231 -7.21 11.28 -4.66
N THR A 232 -7.94 11.46 -3.57
CA THR A 232 -9.01 10.52 -3.17
C THR A 232 -10.37 11.15 -3.39
N PHE A 233 -11.19 10.53 -4.23
CA PHE A 233 -12.53 10.98 -4.56
C PHE A 233 -13.55 10.51 -3.51
N HIS A 234 -14.68 11.19 -3.41
CA HIS A 234 -15.73 10.87 -2.45
C HIS A 234 -16.38 9.49 -2.67
N ASN A 235 -16.26 8.91 -3.86
CA ASN A 235 -16.69 7.54 -4.16
C ASN A 235 -15.64 6.48 -3.77
N GLY A 236 -14.55 6.89 -3.11
CA GLY A 236 -13.45 6.02 -2.69
C GLY A 236 -12.46 5.69 -3.79
N TRP A 237 -12.67 6.15 -5.02
CA TRP A 237 -11.67 6.03 -6.07
C TRP A 237 -10.45 6.86 -5.69
N SER A 238 -9.25 6.38 -6.02
CA SER A 238 -8.05 7.20 -5.88
C SER A 238 -7.16 7.10 -7.09
N VAL A 239 -6.63 8.24 -7.52
CA VAL A 239 -5.63 8.36 -8.58
C VAL A 239 -4.41 9.01 -7.94
N GLY A 240 -3.22 8.55 -8.27
CA GLY A 240 -2.04 9.32 -7.96
C GLY A 240 -0.92 9.13 -8.95
N LEU A 241 0.06 10.02 -8.80
CA LEU A 241 1.22 10.15 -9.64
C LEU A 241 2.45 10.17 -8.75
N TRP A 242 3.55 9.60 -9.24
CA TRP A 242 4.85 9.78 -8.61
C TRP A 242 5.93 10.09 -9.63
N ALA A 243 6.97 10.75 -9.14
CA ALA A 243 8.21 10.97 -9.87
C ALA A 243 9.39 10.86 -8.91
N THR A 244 10.42 10.11 -9.31
CA THR A 244 11.60 9.82 -8.50
C THR A 244 12.86 10.23 -9.23
N LYS A 245 13.59 11.20 -8.65
CA LYS A 245 14.88 11.65 -9.17
C LYS A 245 15.99 11.24 -8.22
N THR A 246 17.03 10.61 -8.76
CA THR A 246 18.18 10.13 -7.99
C THR A 246 19.49 10.65 -8.57
N ASN A 247 20.60 10.24 -7.99
CA ASN A 247 21.95 10.59 -8.45
C ASN A 247 22.41 9.82 -9.69
N VAL A 248 21.57 8.92 -10.23
CA VAL A 248 21.84 8.22 -11.49
C VAL A 248 21.81 9.22 -12.65
N SER A 249 22.80 9.14 -13.54
CA SER A 249 22.85 9.98 -14.73
C SER A 249 21.74 9.62 -15.73
N ALA A 250 21.34 10.54 -16.61
CA ALA A 250 20.33 10.23 -17.63
C ALA A 250 20.82 9.12 -18.59
N GLU A 251 22.13 9.04 -18.82
CA GLU A 251 22.77 8.00 -19.64
C GLU A 251 22.65 6.62 -18.98
N ASP A 252 22.96 6.53 -17.68
CA ASP A 252 22.87 5.27 -16.92
C ASP A 252 21.43 4.83 -16.66
N PHE A 253 20.50 5.78 -16.58
CA PHE A 253 19.06 5.50 -16.47
C PHE A 253 18.53 4.88 -17.78
N GLY A 254 19.09 5.28 -18.91
CA GLY A 254 18.79 4.83 -20.27
C GLY A 254 17.58 5.55 -20.88
N GLU A 255 16.48 4.85 -21.17
CA GLU A 255 15.26 5.46 -21.73
C GLU A 255 14.55 6.32 -20.67
N GLY A 256 14.98 7.58 -20.57
CA GLY A 256 14.47 8.57 -19.63
C GLY A 256 15.52 9.07 -18.64
N SER A 257 15.14 9.99 -17.76
CA SER A 257 16.07 10.60 -16.79
C SER A 257 15.63 10.46 -15.33
N PHE A 258 14.45 9.88 -15.08
CA PHE A 258 13.87 9.68 -13.76
C PHE A 258 12.71 8.67 -13.83
N ASP A 259 12.46 7.96 -12.72
CA ASP A 259 11.32 7.03 -12.62
C ASP A 259 10.02 7.82 -12.42
N LYS A 260 8.96 7.37 -13.09
CA LYS A 260 7.65 8.01 -13.02
C LYS A 260 6.55 6.99 -13.26
N GLY A 261 5.40 7.23 -12.67
CA GLY A 261 4.23 6.43 -12.95
C GLY A 261 2.97 6.98 -12.33
N MET A 262 1.90 6.24 -12.55
CA MET A 262 0.58 6.52 -12.01
C MET A 262 0.03 5.27 -11.33
N TYR A 263 -0.75 5.46 -10.28
CA TYR A 263 -1.53 4.37 -9.70
C TYR A 263 -2.99 4.76 -9.65
N PHE A 264 -3.82 3.75 -9.73
CA PHE A 264 -5.26 3.88 -9.69
C PHE A 264 -5.85 2.79 -8.81
N ARG A 265 -6.81 3.18 -7.97
CA ARG A 265 -7.53 2.28 -7.08
C ARG A 265 -9.03 2.48 -7.25
N ILE A 266 -9.73 1.39 -7.53
CA ILE A 266 -11.18 1.31 -7.59
C ILE A 266 -11.68 0.41 -6.46
N PRO A 267 -12.43 0.92 -5.48
CA PRO A 267 -13.16 0.07 -4.56
C PRO A 267 -14.35 -0.58 -5.25
N PHE A 268 -14.56 -1.88 -5.07
CA PHE A 268 -15.74 -2.59 -5.60
C PHE A 268 -16.95 -2.55 -4.65
N ASN A 269 -16.84 -1.82 -3.54
CA ASN A 269 -17.92 -1.69 -2.56
C ASN A 269 -19.18 -1.15 -3.26
N GLY A 270 -20.19 -2.02 -3.40
CA GLY A 270 -21.49 -1.70 -3.99
C GLY A 270 -21.80 -2.37 -5.33
N LEU A 271 -20.82 -2.93 -6.05
CA LEU A 271 -21.05 -3.59 -7.35
C LEU A 271 -21.54 -5.05 -7.20
N LEU A 272 -21.12 -5.74 -6.14
CA LEU A 272 -21.39 -7.18 -5.94
C LEU A 272 -22.14 -7.51 -4.63
N GLY A 273 -22.67 -6.52 -3.90
CA GLY A 273 -23.45 -6.73 -2.67
C GLY A 273 -22.71 -7.41 -1.50
N ALA A 274 -21.44 -7.79 -1.68
CA ALA A 274 -20.65 -8.46 -0.66
C ALA A 274 -20.01 -7.47 0.32
N SER A 275 -19.99 -7.83 1.60
CA SER A 275 -19.37 -7.07 2.72
C SER A 275 -17.84 -7.01 2.64
N ASN A 276 -17.21 -7.47 1.55
CA ASN A 276 -15.76 -7.48 1.41
C ASN A 276 -15.28 -6.14 0.86
N ARG A 277 -14.28 -5.54 1.52
CA ARG A 277 -13.57 -4.34 1.07
C ARG A 277 -12.59 -4.66 -0.07
N SER A 278 -13.06 -5.37 -1.11
CA SER A 278 -12.22 -5.68 -2.27
C SER A 278 -11.98 -4.41 -3.07
N ASN A 279 -10.75 -4.24 -3.53
CA ASN A 279 -10.35 -3.12 -4.36
C ASN A 279 -9.48 -3.64 -5.49
N TYR A 280 -9.68 -3.08 -6.68
CA TYR A 280 -8.76 -3.21 -7.79
C TYR A 280 -7.73 -2.10 -7.69
N SER A 281 -6.45 -2.46 -7.67
CA SER A 281 -5.35 -1.51 -7.69
C SER A 281 -4.42 -1.84 -8.85
N THR A 282 -4.11 -0.85 -9.68
CA THR A 282 -3.14 -0.98 -10.76
C THR A 282 -2.09 0.12 -10.66
N ARG A 283 -0.82 -0.24 -10.87
CA ARG A 283 0.30 0.70 -11.03
C ARG A 283 0.75 0.63 -12.49
N LEU A 284 0.80 1.78 -13.14
CA LEU A 284 1.20 1.91 -14.53
C LEU A 284 2.47 2.75 -14.59
N ARG A 285 3.53 2.18 -15.15
CA ARG A 285 4.80 2.85 -15.42
C ARG A 285 5.01 2.88 -16.93
N PRO A 286 5.40 4.02 -17.52
CA PRO A 286 5.72 4.07 -18.95
C PRO A 286 6.91 3.18 -19.31
N ILE A 287 7.97 3.16 -18.49
CA ILE A 287 9.13 2.30 -18.75
C ILE A 287 9.62 1.77 -17.41
N GLN A 288 9.80 0.46 -17.31
CA GLN A 288 10.34 -0.18 -16.11
C GLN A 288 11.87 -0.12 -16.16
N ARG A 289 12.46 0.73 -15.32
CA ARG A 289 13.92 0.87 -15.13
C ARG A 289 14.32 0.56 -13.68
N ASP A 290 15.62 0.47 -13.42
CA ASP A 290 16.15 0.06 -12.12
C ASP A 290 16.42 1.23 -11.16
N GLY A 291 16.70 2.43 -11.68
CA GLY A 291 16.94 3.63 -10.87
C GLY A 291 15.67 4.12 -10.17
N GLY A 292 15.79 4.60 -8.93
CA GLY A 292 14.69 5.18 -8.17
C GLY A 292 13.64 4.16 -7.68
N GLN A 293 13.94 2.87 -7.74
CA GLN A 293 12.96 1.83 -7.38
C GLN A 293 12.87 1.62 -5.86
N ARG A 294 11.66 1.72 -5.33
CA ARG A 294 11.32 1.44 -3.92
C ARG A 294 10.86 -0.01 -3.76
N LEU A 295 10.92 -0.50 -2.53
CA LEU A 295 10.34 -1.80 -2.18
C LEU A 295 8.81 -1.62 -2.09
N GLU A 296 8.06 -2.31 -2.95
CA GLU A 296 6.62 -2.10 -3.08
C GLU A 296 5.91 -2.54 -1.79
N ASP A 297 4.93 -1.77 -1.31
CA ASP A 297 4.14 -2.04 -0.10
C ASP A 297 4.91 -2.21 1.24
N PHE A 298 6.24 -2.05 1.23
CA PHE A 298 7.11 -2.09 2.42
C PHE A 298 7.95 -0.81 2.60
N SER A 299 7.66 0.23 1.82
CA SER A 299 8.31 1.53 1.93
C SER A 299 7.28 2.62 2.23
N ALA A 300 7.15 2.99 3.50
CA ALA A 300 6.43 4.17 3.97
C ALA A 300 4.90 4.13 3.69
N ASN A 301 4.24 3.04 4.09
CA ASN A 301 2.84 2.77 3.78
C ASN A 301 1.84 3.05 4.90
N ILE A 302 2.28 3.12 6.16
CA ILE A 302 1.40 3.41 7.30
C ILE A 302 0.49 4.60 7.02
N TRP A 303 1.05 5.70 6.51
CA TRP A 303 0.28 6.92 6.22
C TRP A 303 -0.89 6.62 5.30
N TRP A 304 -0.64 5.91 4.20
CA TRP A 304 -1.64 5.59 3.20
C TRP A 304 -2.73 4.67 3.73
N ASP A 305 -2.38 3.74 4.61
CA ASP A 305 -3.30 2.79 5.23
C ASP A 305 -4.28 3.47 6.19
N ILE A 306 -3.81 4.48 6.95
CA ILE A 306 -4.64 5.18 7.94
C ILE A 306 -5.48 6.32 7.34
N ARG A 307 -5.26 6.71 6.07
CA ARG A 307 -6.04 7.81 5.44
C ARG A 307 -7.54 7.53 5.37
N GLY A 308 -7.95 6.27 5.30
CA GLY A 308 -9.37 5.89 5.36
C GLY A 308 -10.05 6.23 6.69
N ALA A 309 -9.28 6.45 7.76
CA ALA A 309 -9.74 6.77 9.11
C ALA A 309 -9.31 8.18 9.58
N ARG A 310 -9.15 9.12 8.64
CA ARG A 310 -8.77 10.52 8.92
C ARG A 310 -9.81 11.25 9.77
N TYR A 311 -9.37 12.17 10.64
CA TYR A 311 -10.26 12.92 11.54
C TYR A 311 -11.28 13.79 10.77
N ASP A 312 -10.91 14.29 9.59
CA ASP A 312 -11.75 15.14 8.73
C ASP A 312 -12.66 14.35 7.78
N ALA A 313 -12.48 13.02 7.65
CA ALA A 313 -13.38 12.19 6.84
C ALA A 313 -14.78 12.20 7.42
N PHE A 314 -14.89 12.10 8.74
CA PHE A 314 -16.18 11.96 9.40
C PHE A 314 -16.93 13.30 9.52
N SER A 315 -16.23 14.44 9.55
CA SER A 315 -16.84 15.77 9.60
C SER A 315 -17.42 16.23 8.25
N GLU A 316 -16.87 15.76 7.13
CA GLU A 316 -17.43 16.05 5.79
C GLU A 316 -18.48 15.01 5.37
N MET A 317 -18.41 13.79 5.91
CA MET A 317 -19.37 12.71 5.64
C MET A 317 -20.64 12.76 6.49
N THR A 318 -20.85 13.79 7.32
CA THR A 318 -22.08 13.95 8.13
C THR A 318 -23.36 13.94 7.29
N LYS A 319 -23.29 14.39 6.03
CA LYS A 319 -24.43 14.28 5.08
C LYS A 319 -24.73 12.84 4.62
N ARG A 320 -23.78 11.91 4.76
CA ARG A 320 -23.92 10.48 4.42
C ARG A 320 -24.21 9.59 5.63
N LEU A 321 -24.17 10.14 6.84
CA LEU A 321 -24.53 9.45 8.09
C LEU A 321 -26.02 9.61 8.43
N ALA A 322 -26.85 10.04 7.48
CA ALA A 322 -28.29 9.96 7.62
C ALA A 322 -28.70 8.47 7.63
N PRO A 323 -29.40 7.99 8.67
CA PRO A 323 -29.82 6.60 8.79
C PRO A 323 -30.81 6.16 7.72
#